data_AF-A0A853C063-F1
#
_entry.id   AF-A0A853C063-F1
#
_cell.length_a   1.000
_cell.length_b   1.000
_cell.length_c   1.000
_cell.angle_alpha   90.00
_cell.angle_beta   90.00
_cell.angle_gamma   90.00
#
_symmetry.space_group_name_H-M   'P 1'
#
loop_
_entity.id
_entity.type
_entity.pdbx_description
1 polymer ?
#
loop_
_entity_poly.entity_id
_entity_poly.type
_entity_poly.pdbx_seq_one_letter_code
_entity_poly.pdbx_strand_id
1 'polypeptide(L)'
;MIIDALACYRLVKLVRDDRITQPVRQAVIDRQGPPEKSKVSYLLDCPWCLSVYFGAVLTLGRRRWRTGVDALARTLALSAAAGLATQYLDQD
;
A
#
# COMPACT_ATOMS: atom_id res chain seq x y z
N MET A 1 13.77 1.01 -9.34
CA MET A 1 12.91 -0.18 -9.46
C MET A 1 12.75 -0.90 -8.13
N ILE A 2 13.82 -1.32 -7.44
CA ILE A 2 13.71 -2.00 -6.13
C ILE A 2 13.03 -1.11 -5.07
N ILE A 3 13.43 0.16 -4.96
CA ILE A 3 12.79 1.12 -4.02
C ILE A 3 11.29 1.26 -4.29
N ASP A 4 10.88 1.26 -5.55
CA ASP A 4 9.46 1.37 -5.93
C ASP A 4 8.68 0.11 -5.58
N ALA A 5 9.30 -1.05 -5.75
CA ALA A 5 8.71 -2.32 -5.35
C ALA A 5 8.54 -2.40 -3.82
N LEU A 6 9.55 -1.99 -3.03
CA LEU A 6 9.44 -1.94 -1.58
C LEU A 6 8.43 -0.89 -1.10
N ALA A 7 8.39 0.28 -1.74
CA ALA A 7 7.42 1.32 -1.42
C ALA A 7 5.99 0.86 -1.72
N CYS A 8 5.78 0.22 -2.88
CA CYS A 8 4.49 -0.36 -3.25
C CYS A 8 4.09 -1.48 -2.28
N TYR A 9 5.01 -2.37 -1.92
CA TYR A 9 4.79 -3.40 -0.91
C TYR A 9 4.36 -2.80 0.44
N ARG A 10 5.06 -1.76 0.92
CA ARG A 10 4.71 -1.06 2.17
C ARG A 10 3.35 -0.39 2.08
N LEU A 11 3.02 0.26 0.96
CA LEU A 11 1.70 0.88 0.74
C LEU A 11 0.58 -0.16 0.78
N VAL A 12 0.74 -1.27 0.06
CA VAL A 12 -0.27 -2.34 0.05
C VAL A 12 -0.45 -2.91 1.45
N LYS A 13 0.65 -3.17 2.17
CA LYS A 13 0.62 -3.66 3.56
C LYS A 13 -0.05 -2.65 4.49
N LEU A 14 0.26 -1.36 4.37
CA LEU A 14 -0.38 -0.29 5.15
C LEU A 14 -1.88 -0.22 4.88
N VAL A 15 -2.29 -0.26 3.61
CA VAL A 15 -3.70 -0.08 3.25
C VAL A 15 -4.53 -1.30 3.68
N ARG A 16 -3.95 -2.50 3.56
CA ARG A 16 -4.66 -3.76 3.83
C ARG A 16 -4.59 -4.20 5.29
N ASP A 17 -3.40 -4.21 5.89
CA ASP A 17 -3.13 -4.81 7.20
C ASP A 17 -3.04 -3.79 8.35
N ASP A 18 -2.91 -2.49 8.06
CA ASP A 18 -2.74 -1.51 9.14
C ASP A 18 -4.06 -1.25 9.87
N ARG A 19 -3.97 -1.19 11.21
CA ARG A 19 -5.12 -0.86 12.06
C ARG A 19 -5.62 0.56 11.82
N ILE A 20 -4.79 1.48 11.33
CA ILE A 20 -5.21 2.86 11.03
C ILE A 20 -6.21 2.92 9.87
N THR A 21 -6.10 2.02 8.90
CA THR A 21 -7.03 1.95 7.76
C THR A 21 -8.24 1.06 8.02
N GLN A 22 -8.29 0.32 9.13
CA GLN A 22 -9.49 -0.43 9.54
C GLN A 22 -10.78 0.40 9.57
N PRO A 23 -10.85 1.60 10.20
CA PRO A 23 -12.06 2.42 10.20
C PRO A 23 -12.44 2.88 8.79
N VAL A 24 -11.45 3.14 7.92
CA VAL A 24 -11.70 3.51 6.52
C VAL A 24 -12.26 2.31 5.75
N ARG A 25 -11.72 1.10 5.96
CA ARG A 25 -12.19 -0.12 5.30
C ARG A 25 -13.60 -0.49 5.76
N GLN A 26 -13.90 -0.36 7.06
CA GLN A 26 -15.27 -0.52 7.57
C GLN A 26 -16.21 0.55 7.02
N ALA A 27 -15.82 1.82 6.98
CA ALA A 27 -16.63 2.87 6.39
C ALA A 27 -16.91 2.67 4.88
N VAL A 28 -15.96 2.08 4.14
CA VAL A 28 -16.16 1.72 2.73
C VAL A 28 -17.10 0.53 2.60
N ILE A 29 -16.96 -0.49 3.45
CA ILE A 29 -17.89 -1.63 3.46
C ILE A 29 -19.30 -1.19 3.85
N ASP A 30 -19.45 -0.30 4.83
CA ASP A 30 -20.74 0.25 5.26
C ASP A 30 -21.39 1.09 4.15
N ARG A 31 -20.60 1.87 3.41
CA ARG A 31 -21.13 2.70 2.31
C ARG A 31 -21.38 1.95 1.01
N GLN A 32 -20.49 1.02 0.65
CA GLN A 32 -20.52 0.38 -0.66
C GLN A 32 -21.01 -1.07 -0.62
N GLY A 33 -21.15 -1.65 0.57
CA GLY A 33 -21.54 -3.02 0.77
C GLY A 33 -20.37 -4.00 0.79
N PRO A 34 -20.67 -5.28 1.06
CA PRO A 34 -19.69 -6.34 1.17
C PRO A 34 -18.91 -6.53 -0.16
N PRO A 35 -17.67 -7.05 -0.10
CA PRO A 35 -16.78 -7.22 -1.27
C PRO A 35 -17.40 -8.07 -2.38
N GLU A 36 -18.38 -8.91 -2.06
CA GLU A 36 -19.14 -9.74 -3.00
C GLU A 36 -20.06 -8.92 -3.92
N LYS A 37 -20.54 -7.75 -3.45
CA LYS A 37 -21.46 -6.87 -4.18
C LYS A 37 -20.78 -5.60 -4.69
N SER A 38 -19.64 -5.19 -4.12
CA SER A 38 -18.95 -3.96 -4.52
C SER A 38 -17.50 -4.15 -4.93
N LYS A 39 -17.18 -3.64 -6.13
CA LYS A 39 -15.86 -3.66 -6.74
C LYS A 39 -14.82 -2.89 -5.92
N VAL A 40 -15.22 -1.86 -5.17
CA VAL A 40 -14.28 -1.05 -4.37
C VAL A 40 -13.88 -1.79 -3.09
N SER A 41 -14.83 -2.43 -2.40
CA SER A 41 -14.54 -3.30 -1.26
C SER A 41 -13.65 -4.48 -1.68
N TYR A 42 -13.92 -5.08 -2.84
CA TYR A 42 -13.06 -6.13 -3.42
C TYR A 42 -11.64 -5.62 -3.74
N LEU A 43 -11.53 -4.40 -4.28
CA LEU A 43 -10.23 -3.78 -4.57
C LEU A 43 -9.40 -3.60 -3.31
N LEU A 44 -10.00 -3.12 -2.23
CA LEU A 44 -9.33 -2.89 -0.95
C LEU A 44 -8.91 -4.19 -0.25
N ASP A 45 -9.59 -5.30 -0.53
CA ASP A 45 -9.28 -6.59 0.08
C ASP A 45 -8.19 -7.35 -0.67
N CYS A 46 -8.13 -7.19 -2.00
CA CYS A 46 -7.20 -7.89 -2.87
C CYS A 46 -5.82 -7.18 -2.95
N PRO A 47 -4.75 -7.76 -2.39
CA PRO A 47 -3.42 -7.14 -2.38
C PRO A 47 -2.81 -6.99 -3.77
N TRP A 48 -3.14 -7.91 -4.68
CA TRP A 48 -2.68 -7.87 -6.07
C TRP A 48 -3.35 -6.73 -6.86
N CYS A 49 -4.62 -6.45 -6.62
CA CYS A 49 -5.29 -5.32 -7.25
C CYS A 49 -4.69 -4.01 -6.73
N LEU A 50 -4.55 -3.86 -5.42
CA LEU A 50 -3.95 -2.66 -4.82
C LEU A 50 -2.55 -2.37 -5.35
N SER A 51 -1.70 -3.40 -5.53
CA SER A 51 -0.33 -3.19 -6.03
C SER A 51 -0.30 -2.62 -7.44
N VAL A 52 -1.22 -3.01 -8.33
CA VAL A 52 -1.32 -2.46 -9.69
C VAL A 52 -1.73 -0.98 -9.64
N TYR A 53 -2.72 -0.62 -8.83
CA TYR A 53 -3.16 0.78 -8.69
C TYR A 53 -2.10 1.66 -8.05
N PHE A 54 -1.47 1.21 -6.96
CA PHE A 54 -0.39 1.97 -6.32
C PHE A 54 0.84 2.08 -7.22
N GLY A 55 1.21 1.02 -7.95
CA GLY A 55 2.28 1.06 -8.93
C GLY A 55 1.99 2.06 -10.06
N ALA A 56 0.75 2.10 -10.56
CA ALA A 56 0.33 3.08 -11.56
C ALA A 56 0.35 4.51 -11.01
N VAL A 57 -0.17 4.73 -9.79
CA VAL A 57 -0.15 6.04 -9.12
C VAL A 57 1.26 6.53 -8.85
N LEU A 58 2.18 5.67 -8.39
CA LEU A 58 3.59 6.03 -8.20
C LEU A 58 4.26 6.37 -9.52
N THR A 59 3.96 5.62 -10.59
CA THR A 59 4.53 5.85 -11.92
C THR A 59 4.02 7.15 -12.55
N LEU A 60 2.70 7.37 -12.56
CA LEU A 60 2.09 8.62 -13.05
C LEU A 60 2.45 9.81 -12.16
N GLY A 61 2.43 9.61 -10.84
CA GLY A 61 2.76 10.61 -9.84
C GLY A 61 4.20 11.10 -10.01
N ARG A 62 5.14 10.19 -10.28
CA ARG A 62 6.52 10.57 -10.61
C ARG A 62 6.61 11.41 -11.88
N ARG A 63 5.72 11.19 -12.86
CA ARG A 63 5.66 12.01 -14.08
C ARG A 63 5.18 13.44 -13.80
N ARG A 64 4.31 13.63 -12.81
CA ARG A 64 3.69 14.94 -12.48
C ARG A 64 4.40 15.72 -11.36
N TRP A 65 4.93 15.02 -10.37
CA TRP A 65 5.63 15.55 -9.18
C TRP A 65 6.80 14.64 -8.80
N ARG A 66 7.91 14.73 -9.56
CA ARG A 66 9.12 13.92 -9.33
C ARG A 66 9.63 14.01 -7.90
N THR A 67 9.92 15.21 -7.40
CA THR A 67 10.63 15.40 -6.13
C THR A 67 9.82 14.91 -4.93
N GLY A 68 8.52 15.21 -4.90
CA GLY A 68 7.65 14.78 -3.81
C GLY A 68 7.46 13.26 -3.77
N VAL A 69 7.18 12.65 -4.93
CA VAL A 69 6.93 11.21 -5.02
C VAL A 69 8.20 10.39 -4.76
N ASP A 70 9.39 10.89 -5.14
CA ASP A 70 10.64 10.17 -4.90
C ASP A 70 11.02 10.18 -3.41
N ALA A 71 10.83 11.32 -2.72
CA ALA A 71 11.03 11.41 -1.28
C ALA A 71 10.08 10.46 -0.53
N LEU A 72 8.81 10.46 -0.92
CA LEU A 72 7.77 9.63 -0.32
C LEU A 72 8.01 8.13 -0.58
N ALA A 73 8.43 7.75 -1.78
CA ALA A 73 8.81 6.38 -2.10
C ALA A 73 10.01 5.90 -1.27
N ARG A 74 11.03 6.76 -1.07
CA ARG A 74 12.20 6.43 -0.26
C ARG A 74 11.86 6.24 1.21
N THR A 75 11.03 7.11 1.80
CA THR A 75 10.63 6.96 3.20
C THR A 75 9.84 5.68 3.41
N LEU A 76 8.94 5.33 2.49
CA LEU A 76 8.21 4.06 2.58
C LEU A 76 9.10 2.84 2.34
N ALA A 77 10.05 2.92 1.40
CA ALA A 77 10.99 1.82 1.17
C ALA A 77 11.89 1.58 2.39
N LEU A 78 12.39 2.65 3.03
CA LEU A 78 13.15 2.54 4.28
C LEU A 78 12.31 1.94 5.41
N SER A 79 11.03 2.33 5.52
CA SER A 79 10.10 1.74 6.50
C SER A 79 9.84 0.24 6.24
N ALA A 80 9.70 -0.16 4.97
CA ALA A 80 9.59 -1.59 4.61
C ALA A 80 10.88 -2.36 4.93
N ALA A 81 12.04 -1.80 4.58
CA ALA A 81 13.32 -2.43 4.86
C ALA A 81 13.54 -2.61 6.37
N ALA A 82 13.23 -1.60 7.18
CA ALA A 82 13.31 -1.69 8.63
C ALA A 82 12.37 -2.77 9.19
N GLY A 83 11.13 -2.86 8.68
CA GLY A 83 10.17 -3.89 9.09
C GLY A 83 10.60 -5.30 8.71
N LEU A 84 11.17 -5.49 7.51
CA LEU A 84 11.73 -6.78 7.09
C LEU A 84 12.97 -7.16 7.91
N ALA A 85 13.83 -6.19 8.22
CA ALA A 85 15.01 -6.41 9.04
C ALA A 85 14.65 -6.84 10.47
N THR A 86 13.60 -6.26 11.05
CA THR A 86 13.10 -6.69 12.37
C THR A 86 12.54 -8.10 12.33
N GLN A 87 11.74 -8.45 11.31
CA GLN A 87 11.23 -9.82 11.17
C GLN A 87 12.34 -10.86 10.96
N TYR A 88 13.42 -10.49 10.26
CA TYR A 88 14.55 -11.37 10.04
C TYR A 88 15.36 -11.58 11.33
N LEU A 89 15.60 -10.49 12.09
CA LEU A 89 16.33 -10.55 13.37
C LEU A 89 15.57 -11.27 14.48
N ASP A 90 14.24 -11.24 14.46
CA ASP A 90 13.38 -11.92 15.44
C ASP A 90 13.20 -13.42 15.13
N GLN A 91 13.64 -13.87 13.95
CA GLN A 91 13.58 -15.26 13.52
C GLN A 91 14.81 -16.10 13.91
N ASP A 92 15.87 -15.48 14.43
CA ASP A 92 17.06 -16.10 15.05
C ASP A 92 16.90 -16.19 16.58
#